data_AF-A0AAW7NY63-F1
#
_entry.id   AF-A0AAW7NY63-F1
#
_cell.length_a   1.000
_cell.length_b   1.000
_cell.length_c   1.000
_cell.angle_alpha   90.00
_cell.angle_beta   90.00
_cell.angle_gamma   90.00
#
_symmetry.space_group_name_H-M   'P 1'
#
loop_
_entity.id
_entity.type
_entity.pdbx_description
1 polymer ?
#
loop_
_entity_poly.entity_id
_entity_poly.type
_entity_poly.pdbx_seq_one_letter_code
_entity_poly.pdbx_strand_id
1 'polypeptide(L)'
;MENLEKLLGTLQEQSFTFNYGDREARIDLDTLLSDYDDGTSFIDYISDFYYVQSVYQKLKNSEGADPVEFFKEFSNSNKSYYKLLSFIKFYYSELESCLQSLNDNGIELEEYCLFAIFEFSLDLYFDNVDKEVSLSRYFYFLEETSNPLHKFIFLVNILEILIWDKLDSPLYYESFDELFEHLSYLLYALTEEVQKLLRRRLSNDKLYLISAPIHDWFGKITRNKSFSIVLNNLTKTQDEKLNCYAVAYGNDFYYYAINHMDGEDRKKLHDTFNSFLENIPAARLTDQVRYFLPNEIDYITYEEFQSLPDKPDGNFNRMFTCCERKIFAKLRTDKPADKYVNIIVTQAPCEYCSRELRYIKNNKTLTIDINYPELSNINSYDSLARKIFDSCPRHMGGTDI
;
A
#
# COMPACT_ATOMS: atom_id res chain seq x y z
N MET A 1 -19.57 -20.95 21.68
CA MET A 1 -19.24 -21.17 20.25
C MET A 1 -20.14 -20.35 19.33
N GLU A 2 -21.47 -20.34 19.49
CA GLU A 2 -22.39 -19.53 18.68
C GLU A 2 -22.01 -18.03 18.60
N ASN A 3 -21.56 -17.42 19.70
CA ASN A 3 -21.13 -16.02 19.71
C ASN A 3 -19.77 -15.76 19.02
N LEU A 4 -18.86 -16.75 19.00
CA LEU A 4 -17.60 -16.66 18.25
C LEU A 4 -17.86 -16.76 16.75
N GLU A 5 -18.70 -17.71 16.32
CA GLU A 5 -19.11 -17.87 14.93
C GLU A 5 -19.84 -16.62 14.42
N LYS A 6 -20.72 -16.04 15.24
CA LYS A 6 -21.41 -14.78 14.93
C LYS A 6 -20.44 -13.60 14.78
N LEU A 7 -19.45 -13.49 15.66
CA LEU A 7 -18.44 -12.44 15.57
C LEU A 7 -17.54 -12.62 14.33
N LEU A 8 -17.12 -13.84 14.03
CA LEU A 8 -16.39 -14.18 12.80
C LEU A 8 -17.21 -13.82 11.55
N GLY A 9 -18.50 -14.18 11.51
CA GLY A 9 -19.40 -13.78 10.43
C GLY A 9 -19.52 -12.26 10.30
N THR A 10 -19.60 -11.55 11.43
CA THR A 10 -19.64 -10.07 11.47
C THR A 10 -18.36 -9.46 10.89
N LEU A 11 -17.19 -10.04 11.19
CA LEU A 11 -15.91 -9.62 10.61
C LEU A 11 -15.86 -9.86 9.10
N GLN A 12 -16.29 -11.03 8.64
CA GLN A 12 -16.31 -11.40 7.21
C GLN A 12 -17.25 -10.50 6.38
N GLU A 13 -18.31 -9.97 6.98
CA GLU A 13 -19.22 -9.02 6.33
C GLU A 13 -18.68 -7.58 6.27
N GLN A 14 -17.58 -7.29 6.97
CA GLN A 14 -17.02 -5.94 7.00
C GLN A 14 -16.49 -5.52 5.64
N SER A 15 -16.60 -4.21 5.39
CA SER A 15 -16.11 -3.61 4.16
C SER A 15 -15.80 -2.14 4.35
N PHE A 16 -14.87 -1.67 3.53
CA PHE A 16 -14.32 -0.32 3.55
C PHE A 16 -14.66 0.38 2.23
N THR A 17 -15.17 1.61 2.32
CA THR A 17 -15.50 2.42 1.13
C THR A 17 -14.35 3.37 0.87
N PHE A 18 -13.67 3.18 -0.26
CA PHE A 18 -12.58 4.03 -0.72
C PHE A 18 -13.11 4.97 -1.80
N ASN A 19 -12.68 6.23 -1.76
CA ASN A 19 -13.15 7.26 -2.70
C ASN A 19 -12.04 7.75 -3.63
N TYR A 20 -12.38 7.96 -4.90
CA TYR A 20 -11.55 8.63 -5.90
C TYR A 20 -12.39 9.69 -6.64
N GLY A 21 -12.25 10.95 -6.24
CA GLY A 21 -13.08 12.04 -6.74
C GLY A 21 -14.54 11.85 -6.33
N ASP A 22 -15.44 11.75 -7.30
CA ASP A 22 -16.86 11.44 -7.09
C ASP A 22 -17.17 9.93 -7.17
N ARG A 23 -16.14 9.09 -7.29
CA ARG A 23 -16.29 7.63 -7.44
C ARG A 23 -15.93 6.93 -6.15
N GLU A 24 -16.53 5.77 -5.94
CA GLU A 24 -16.30 4.94 -4.77
C GLU A 24 -16.11 3.47 -5.17
N ALA A 25 -15.33 2.74 -4.38
CA ALA A 25 -15.20 1.30 -4.44
C ALA A 25 -15.39 0.72 -3.04
N ARG A 26 -16.24 -0.30 -2.94
CA ARG A 26 -16.44 -1.06 -1.71
C ARG A 26 -15.49 -2.26 -1.73
N ILE A 27 -14.58 -2.30 -0.76
CA ILE A 27 -13.58 -3.36 -0.60
C ILE A 27 -13.97 -4.18 0.63
N ASP A 28 -14.21 -5.47 0.45
CA ASP A 28 -14.44 -6.39 1.55
C ASP A 28 -13.16 -6.58 2.40
N LEU A 29 -13.34 -7.02 3.65
CA LEU A 29 -12.23 -7.20 4.57
C LEU A 29 -11.18 -8.17 4.00
N ASP A 30 -11.59 -9.33 3.47
CA ASP A 30 -10.70 -10.32 2.87
C ASP A 30 -9.77 -9.73 1.81
N THR A 31 -10.31 -8.88 0.93
CA THR A 31 -9.53 -8.20 -0.12
C THR A 31 -8.57 -7.20 0.49
N LEU A 32 -9.00 -6.44 1.51
CA LEU A 32 -8.12 -5.49 2.20
C LEU A 32 -6.96 -6.19 2.92
N LEU A 33 -7.22 -7.36 3.52
CA LEU A 33 -6.23 -8.15 4.24
C LEU A 33 -5.31 -8.96 3.32
N SER A 34 -5.70 -9.16 2.05
CA SER A 34 -4.97 -10.04 1.13
C SER A 34 -3.48 -9.71 0.98
N ASP A 35 -2.67 -10.76 1.06
CA ASP A 35 -1.28 -10.81 0.64
C ASP A 35 -1.18 -11.52 -0.70
N TYR A 36 -0.15 -11.18 -1.45
CA TYR A 36 0.17 -11.78 -2.73
C TYR A 36 1.49 -12.56 -2.63
N ASP A 37 1.69 -13.48 -3.57
CA ASP A 37 2.83 -14.41 -3.58
C ASP A 37 4.20 -13.70 -3.64
N ASP A 38 4.24 -12.43 -4.05
CA ASP A 38 5.46 -11.60 -4.12
C ASP A 38 5.78 -10.86 -2.81
N GLY A 39 5.04 -11.13 -1.74
CA GLY A 39 5.21 -10.46 -0.43
C GLY A 39 4.64 -9.03 -0.39
N THR A 40 3.96 -8.60 -1.45
CA THR A 40 3.15 -7.39 -1.43
C THR A 40 1.73 -7.71 -0.96
N SER A 41 0.96 -6.68 -0.69
CA SER A 41 -0.41 -6.76 -0.18
C SER A 41 -1.32 -5.77 -0.89
N PHE A 42 -2.64 -5.92 -0.75
CA PHE A 42 -3.59 -4.98 -1.36
C PHE A 42 -3.32 -3.54 -0.92
N ILE A 43 -2.95 -3.35 0.36
CA ILE A 43 -2.67 -2.03 0.93
C ILE A 43 -1.44 -1.35 0.28
N ASP A 44 -0.46 -2.13 -0.20
CA ASP A 44 0.72 -1.60 -0.90
C ASP A 44 0.30 -0.93 -2.21
N TYR A 45 -0.53 -1.60 -3.02
CA TYR A 45 -0.97 -1.09 -4.32
C TYR A 45 -1.97 0.06 -4.22
N ILE A 46 -2.93 -0.01 -3.29
CA ILE A 46 -3.91 1.07 -3.13
C ILE A 46 -3.23 2.36 -2.62
N SER A 47 -2.21 2.25 -1.76
CA SER A 47 -1.42 3.40 -1.33
C SER A 47 -0.65 4.02 -2.50
N ASP A 48 0.02 3.18 -3.30
CA ASP A 48 0.74 3.59 -4.50
C ASP A 48 -0.17 4.28 -5.52
N PHE A 49 -1.38 3.73 -5.72
CA PHE A 49 -2.43 4.33 -6.55
C PHE A 49 -2.74 5.75 -6.11
N TYR A 50 -3.10 5.96 -4.84
CA TYR A 50 -3.45 7.30 -4.35
C TYR A 50 -2.29 8.28 -4.43
N TYR A 51 -1.06 7.83 -4.20
CA TYR A 51 0.13 8.67 -4.26
C TYR A 51 0.39 9.20 -5.67
N VAL A 52 0.47 8.30 -6.65
CA VAL A 52 0.69 8.66 -8.07
C VAL A 52 -0.46 9.47 -8.63
N GLN A 53 -1.69 9.08 -8.33
CA GLN A 53 -2.86 9.79 -8.83
C GLN A 53 -2.96 11.21 -8.29
N SER A 54 -2.56 11.44 -7.04
CA SER A 54 -2.52 12.79 -6.47
C SER A 54 -1.51 13.67 -7.20
N VAL A 55 -0.34 13.13 -7.56
CA VAL A 55 0.65 13.83 -8.38
C VAL A 55 0.10 14.13 -9.77
N TYR A 56 -0.52 13.14 -10.43
CA TYR A 56 -1.13 13.31 -11.75
C TYR A 56 -2.19 14.42 -11.77
N GLN A 57 -3.14 14.40 -10.83
CA GLN A 57 -4.21 15.39 -10.77
C GLN A 57 -3.67 16.81 -10.53
N LYS A 58 -2.64 16.94 -9.67
CA LYS A 58 -2.04 18.25 -9.41
C LYS A 58 -1.27 18.80 -10.61
N LEU A 59 -0.54 17.94 -11.32
CA LEU A 59 0.16 18.30 -12.57
C LEU A 59 -0.80 18.78 -13.65
N LYS A 60 -1.93 18.10 -13.81
CA LYS A 60 -2.96 18.50 -14.77
C LYS A 60 -3.49 19.91 -14.52
N ASN A 61 -3.44 20.37 -13.28
CA ASN A 61 -3.90 21.69 -12.84
C ASN A 61 -2.78 22.73 -12.69
N SER A 62 -1.51 22.36 -12.98
CA SER A 62 -0.33 23.22 -12.76
C SER A 62 0.62 23.18 -13.97
N GLU A 63 0.51 24.17 -14.86
CA GLU A 63 1.41 24.27 -16.02
C GLU A 63 2.86 24.56 -15.59
N GLY A 64 3.81 23.78 -16.11
CA GLY A 64 5.25 24.00 -15.90
C GLY A 64 5.79 23.62 -14.52
N ALA A 65 4.98 23.00 -13.66
CA ALA A 65 5.42 22.52 -12.35
C ALA A 65 6.28 21.26 -12.47
N ASP A 66 7.27 21.13 -11.58
CA ASP A 66 8.11 19.94 -11.47
C ASP A 66 7.35 18.82 -10.72
N PRO A 67 7.08 17.66 -11.37
CA PRO A 67 6.45 16.50 -10.73
C PRO A 67 7.10 16.06 -9.41
N VAL A 68 8.42 16.22 -9.29
CA VAL A 68 9.20 15.83 -8.10
C VAL A 68 8.80 16.66 -6.88
N GLU A 69 8.43 17.93 -7.06
CA GLU A 69 7.95 18.78 -5.96
C GLU A 69 6.64 18.26 -5.38
N PHE A 70 5.72 17.78 -6.23
CA PHE A 70 4.45 17.20 -5.77
C PHE A 70 4.65 15.84 -5.10
N PHE A 71 5.59 15.02 -5.59
CA PHE A 71 5.97 13.80 -4.86
C PHE A 71 6.48 14.12 -3.45
N LYS A 72 7.33 15.13 -3.29
CA LYS A 72 7.84 15.59 -1.98
C LYS A 72 6.72 16.11 -1.09
N GLU A 73 5.84 16.95 -1.64
CA GLU A 73 4.68 17.50 -0.94
C GLU A 73 3.77 16.40 -0.38
N PHE A 74 3.50 15.36 -1.17
CA PHE A 74 2.60 14.29 -0.79
C PHE A 74 3.26 13.16 0.02
N SER A 75 4.60 13.13 0.12
CA SER A 75 5.34 12.02 0.76
C SER A 75 4.92 11.78 2.21
N ASN A 76 4.82 12.83 3.04
CA ASN A 76 4.44 12.69 4.44
C ASN A 76 3.02 12.14 4.60
N SER A 77 2.11 12.61 3.76
CA SER A 77 0.71 12.20 3.77
C SER A 77 0.52 10.78 3.24
N ASN A 78 1.34 10.36 2.26
CA ASN A 78 1.35 8.97 1.77
C ASN A 78 1.86 7.99 2.84
N LYS A 79 3.01 8.27 3.46
CA LYS A 79 3.56 7.45 4.57
C LYS A 79 2.55 7.27 5.69
N SER A 80 1.90 8.36 6.02
CA SER A 80 0.82 8.45 6.97
C SER A 80 -0.38 7.56 6.61
N TYR A 81 -0.84 7.63 5.36
CA TYR A 81 -1.96 6.82 4.87
C TYR A 81 -1.65 5.33 4.91
N TYR A 82 -0.48 4.97 4.42
CA TYR A 82 0.00 3.59 4.45
C TYR A 82 0.05 3.02 5.87
N LYS A 83 0.46 3.81 6.87
CA LYS A 83 0.46 3.40 8.29
C LYS A 83 -0.93 3.04 8.80
N LEU A 84 -1.97 3.78 8.39
CA LEU A 84 -3.34 3.44 8.78
C LEU A 84 -3.77 2.12 8.16
N LEU A 85 -3.57 1.98 6.85
CA LEU A 85 -3.92 0.73 6.18
C LEU A 85 -3.18 -0.46 6.77
N SER A 86 -1.90 -0.27 7.13
CA SER A 86 -1.08 -1.27 7.82
C SER A 86 -1.64 -1.61 9.19
N PHE A 87 -2.07 -0.62 9.99
CA PHE A 87 -2.71 -0.86 11.28
C PHE A 87 -4.02 -1.62 11.15
N ILE A 88 -4.90 -1.20 10.23
CA ILE A 88 -6.18 -1.86 9.98
C ILE A 88 -5.92 -3.31 9.59
N LYS A 89 -5.02 -3.52 8.61
CA LYS A 89 -4.65 -4.87 8.16
C LYS A 89 -4.14 -5.71 9.33
N PHE A 90 -3.14 -5.21 10.06
CA PHE A 90 -2.57 -5.90 11.22
C PHE A 90 -3.64 -6.28 12.26
N TYR A 91 -4.45 -5.30 12.68
CA TYR A 91 -5.43 -5.48 13.75
C TYR A 91 -6.47 -6.55 13.37
N TYR A 92 -7.05 -6.43 12.18
CA TYR A 92 -8.07 -7.36 11.72
C TYR A 92 -7.50 -8.76 11.43
N SER A 93 -6.29 -8.87 10.87
CA SER A 93 -5.62 -10.16 10.67
C SER A 93 -5.30 -10.87 11.99
N GLU A 94 -4.77 -10.17 12.99
CA GLU A 94 -4.53 -10.77 14.31
C GLU A 94 -5.84 -11.16 14.99
N LEU A 95 -6.88 -10.33 14.90
CA LEU A 95 -8.19 -10.63 15.48
C LEU A 95 -8.83 -11.86 14.83
N GLU A 96 -8.84 -11.94 13.51
CA GLU A 96 -9.37 -13.08 12.76
C GLU A 96 -8.62 -14.37 13.12
N SER A 97 -7.29 -14.34 13.13
CA SER A 97 -6.44 -15.47 13.52
C SER A 97 -6.70 -15.93 14.96
N CYS A 98 -6.86 -14.99 15.88
CA CYS A 98 -7.23 -15.31 17.27
C CYS A 98 -8.59 -15.99 17.31
N LEU A 99 -9.63 -15.40 16.72
CA LEU A 99 -10.98 -15.94 16.76
C LEU A 99 -11.10 -17.33 16.12
N GLN A 100 -10.43 -17.56 14.99
CA GLN A 100 -10.34 -18.89 14.36
C GLN A 100 -9.67 -19.89 15.30
N SER A 101 -8.52 -19.52 15.89
CA SER A 101 -7.82 -20.39 16.85
C SER A 101 -8.64 -20.69 18.11
N LEU A 102 -9.40 -19.72 18.62
CA LEU A 102 -10.29 -19.89 19.78
C LEU A 102 -11.46 -20.84 19.43
N ASN A 103 -11.97 -20.74 18.20
CA ASN A 103 -13.06 -21.59 17.71
C ASN A 103 -12.61 -23.05 17.51
N ASP A 104 -11.44 -23.26 16.90
CA ASP A 104 -10.92 -24.60 16.57
C ASP A 104 -10.49 -25.39 17.82
N ASN A 105 -9.91 -24.71 18.81
CA ASN A 105 -9.38 -25.36 20.00
C ASN A 105 -10.43 -25.62 21.08
N GLY A 106 -11.69 -25.20 20.87
CA GLY A 106 -12.80 -25.45 21.79
C GLY A 106 -12.46 -25.02 23.20
N ILE A 107 -12.11 -23.75 23.39
CA ILE A 107 -11.68 -23.30 24.72
C ILE A 107 -12.86 -23.41 25.69
N GLU A 108 -12.69 -24.25 26.73
CA GLU A 108 -13.45 -24.17 27.97
C GLU A 108 -13.03 -22.87 28.67
N LEU A 109 -13.63 -21.79 28.18
CA LEU A 109 -13.44 -20.44 28.65
C LEU A 109 -14.14 -20.30 30.01
N GLU A 110 -13.52 -20.80 31.07
CA GLU A 110 -14.04 -20.62 32.43
C GLU A 110 -13.95 -19.13 32.84
N GLU A 111 -14.89 -18.67 33.69
CA GLU A 111 -14.87 -17.35 34.34
C GLU A 111 -13.50 -17.02 34.98
N TYR A 112 -12.77 -18.05 35.42
CA TYR A 112 -11.42 -17.92 35.98
C TYR A 112 -10.39 -17.36 34.99
N CYS A 113 -10.53 -17.67 33.69
CA CYS A 113 -9.65 -17.10 32.66
C CYS A 113 -9.93 -15.61 32.45
N LEU A 114 -11.20 -15.19 32.41
CA LEU A 114 -11.55 -13.76 32.35
C LEU A 114 -11.03 -13.01 33.58
N PHE A 115 -11.13 -13.61 34.76
CA PHE A 115 -10.63 -13.02 36.01
C PHE A 115 -9.10 -12.88 36.04
N ALA A 116 -8.34 -13.92 35.67
CA ALA A 116 -6.88 -13.86 35.66
C ALA A 116 -6.34 -12.87 34.61
N ILE A 117 -7.04 -12.76 33.48
CA ILE A 117 -6.74 -11.80 32.42
C ILE A 117 -7.13 -10.37 32.85
N PHE A 118 -8.25 -10.21 33.54
CA PHE A 118 -8.66 -8.96 34.18
C PHE A 118 -7.61 -8.49 35.19
N GLU A 119 -7.07 -9.39 36.03
CA GLU A 119 -5.94 -9.08 36.93
C GLU A 119 -4.67 -8.65 36.17
N PHE A 120 -4.36 -9.29 35.03
CA PHE A 120 -3.21 -8.89 34.21
C PHE A 120 -3.40 -7.50 33.56
N SER A 121 -4.60 -7.19 33.06
CA SER A 121 -4.97 -5.87 32.56
C SER A 121 -4.99 -4.80 33.66
N LEU A 122 -5.37 -5.21 34.89
CA LEU A 122 -5.37 -4.40 36.10
C LEU A 122 -3.98 -4.01 36.57
N ASP A 123 -3.02 -4.93 36.57
CA ASP A 123 -1.62 -4.65 36.92
C ASP A 123 -1.00 -3.63 35.95
N LEU A 124 -1.39 -3.68 34.67
CA LEU A 124 -1.00 -2.69 33.66
C LEU A 124 -1.70 -1.33 33.84
N TYR A 125 -2.88 -1.33 34.47
CA TYR A 125 -3.70 -0.14 34.73
C TYR A 125 -3.31 0.61 36.01
N PHE A 126 -3.01 -0.10 37.09
CA PHE A 126 -2.82 0.49 38.43
C PHE A 126 -1.41 1.04 38.72
N ASP A 127 -0.43 0.79 37.87
CA ASP A 127 0.93 1.30 38.03
C ASP A 127 1.09 2.83 37.77
N ASN A 128 -0.01 3.61 37.64
CA ASN A 128 0.01 5.03 37.22
C ASN A 128 0.82 5.26 35.93
N VAL A 129 0.77 4.28 35.03
CA VAL A 129 1.57 4.32 33.81
C VAL A 129 0.87 5.19 32.77
N ASP A 130 1.65 6.00 32.06
CA ASP A 130 1.17 6.73 30.90
C ASP A 130 0.55 5.77 29.87
N LYS A 131 -0.58 6.18 29.26
CA LYS A 131 -1.34 5.40 28.26
C LYS A 131 -0.45 4.92 27.11
N GLU A 132 0.53 5.73 26.75
CA GLU A 132 1.50 5.43 25.69
C GLU A 132 2.37 4.21 26.05
N VAL A 133 2.73 4.10 27.32
CA VAL A 133 3.47 2.96 27.85
C VAL A 133 2.55 1.75 27.97
N SER A 134 1.29 1.93 28.39
CA SER A 134 0.30 0.83 28.43
C SER A 134 0.05 0.24 27.04
N LEU A 135 -0.17 1.07 26.01
CA LEU A 135 -0.26 0.60 24.62
C LEU A 135 1.02 -0.11 24.19
N SER A 136 2.19 0.50 24.43
CA SER A 136 3.47 -0.12 24.06
C SER A 136 3.66 -1.49 24.73
N ARG A 137 3.24 -1.63 25.99
CA ARG A 137 3.23 -2.91 26.71
C ARG A 137 2.25 -3.89 26.10
N TYR A 138 1.01 -3.49 25.78
CA TYR A 138 0.05 -4.39 25.13
C TYR A 138 0.54 -4.91 23.78
N PHE A 139 1.15 -4.05 22.95
CA PHE A 139 1.76 -4.49 21.70
C PHE A 139 2.95 -5.43 21.91
N TYR A 140 3.82 -5.11 22.86
CA TYR A 140 4.92 -6.00 23.25
C TYR A 140 4.40 -7.39 23.67
N PHE A 141 3.40 -7.45 24.55
CA PHE A 141 2.83 -8.72 25.00
C PHE A 141 2.07 -9.46 23.91
N LEU A 142 1.46 -8.74 22.97
CA LEU A 142 0.81 -9.33 21.80
C LEU A 142 1.82 -10.00 20.86
N GLU A 143 3.02 -9.43 20.72
CA GLU A 143 4.13 -10.05 19.98
C GLU A 143 4.74 -11.25 20.71
N GLU A 144 4.86 -11.18 22.04
CA GLU A 144 5.50 -12.22 22.85
C GLU A 144 4.60 -13.43 23.17
N THR A 145 3.28 -13.25 23.20
CA THR A 145 2.36 -14.32 23.60
C THR A 145 1.94 -15.18 22.41
N SER A 146 2.00 -16.50 22.58
CA SER A 146 1.44 -17.47 21.64
C SER A 146 0.03 -17.92 21.99
N ASN A 147 -0.51 -17.46 23.13
CA ASN A 147 -1.85 -17.83 23.59
C ASN A 147 -2.92 -16.98 22.86
N PRO A 148 -3.81 -17.59 22.05
CA PRO A 148 -4.83 -16.85 21.30
C PRO A 148 -5.78 -16.05 22.18
N LEU A 149 -6.08 -16.51 23.41
CA LEU A 149 -6.96 -15.81 24.34
C LEU A 149 -6.28 -14.56 24.90
N HIS A 150 -4.99 -14.64 25.22
CA HIS A 150 -4.23 -13.46 25.66
C HIS A 150 -4.13 -12.42 24.54
N LYS A 151 -3.79 -12.86 23.31
CA LYS A 151 -3.76 -11.99 22.14
C LYS A 151 -5.11 -11.30 21.92
N PHE A 152 -6.20 -12.07 21.93
CA PHE A 152 -7.56 -11.55 21.78
C PHE A 152 -7.86 -10.43 22.78
N ILE A 153 -7.53 -10.63 24.06
CA ILE A 153 -7.80 -9.63 25.08
C ILE A 153 -6.90 -8.41 24.94
N PHE A 154 -5.63 -8.57 24.55
CA PHE A 154 -4.77 -7.43 24.24
C PHE A 154 -5.33 -6.63 23.06
N LEU A 155 -5.86 -7.27 22.02
CA LEU A 155 -6.53 -6.59 20.92
C LEU A 155 -7.77 -5.79 21.37
N VAL A 156 -8.57 -6.33 22.29
CA VAL A 156 -9.72 -5.62 22.87
C VAL A 156 -9.25 -4.39 23.66
N ASN A 157 -8.27 -4.56 24.54
CA ASN A 157 -7.69 -3.46 25.33
C ASN A 157 -7.03 -2.39 24.46
N ILE A 158 -6.39 -2.79 23.36
CA ILE A 158 -5.85 -1.86 22.37
C ILE A 158 -6.99 -1.02 21.80
N LEU A 159 -8.09 -1.62 21.30
CA LEU A 159 -9.20 -0.82 20.74
C LEU A 159 -9.85 0.11 21.76
N GLU A 160 -10.07 -0.35 22.98
CA GLU A 160 -10.57 0.47 24.09
C GLU A 160 -9.80 1.78 24.23
N ILE A 161 -8.47 1.65 24.37
CA ILE A 161 -7.58 2.79 24.56
C ILE A 161 -7.62 3.70 23.34
N LEU A 162 -7.68 3.13 22.13
CA LEU A 162 -7.69 3.90 20.89
C LEU A 162 -9.00 4.70 20.75
N ILE A 163 -10.17 4.05 20.87
CA ILE A 163 -11.48 4.66 20.56
C ILE A 163 -11.94 5.66 21.61
N TRP A 164 -11.75 5.35 22.90
CA TRP A 164 -12.35 6.15 23.98
C TRP A 164 -11.39 7.10 24.68
N ASP A 165 -10.08 6.95 24.48
CA ASP A 165 -9.05 7.73 25.19
C ASP A 165 -9.21 7.68 26.71
N LYS A 166 -9.77 6.60 27.19
CA LYS A 166 -9.99 6.34 28.58
C LYS A 166 -9.70 4.88 28.81
N LEU A 167 -9.00 4.61 29.91
CA LEU A 167 -9.13 3.34 30.60
C LEU A 167 -10.27 3.56 31.61
N ASP A 168 -11.51 3.67 31.13
CA ASP A 168 -12.66 3.84 32.02
C ASP A 168 -12.97 2.46 32.63
N SER A 169 -12.49 2.27 33.86
CA SER A 169 -12.55 1.02 34.63
C SER A 169 -11.76 -0.14 33.98
N PRO A 170 -11.13 -1.02 34.77
CA PRO A 170 -10.71 -2.32 34.24
C PRO A 170 -11.95 -2.98 33.63
N LEU A 171 -11.79 -3.54 32.42
CA LEU A 171 -12.87 -4.17 31.66
C LEU A 171 -13.41 -5.38 32.44
N TYR A 172 -14.37 -5.13 33.33
CA TYR A 172 -15.06 -6.19 34.04
C TYR A 172 -16.23 -6.61 33.18
N TYR A 173 -16.03 -7.69 32.43
CA TYR A 173 -17.13 -8.38 31.76
C TYR A 173 -17.61 -9.50 32.67
N GLU A 174 -18.91 -9.47 32.98
CA GLU A 174 -19.58 -10.52 33.74
C GLU A 174 -19.73 -11.81 32.92
N SER A 175 -19.57 -11.72 31.60
CA SER A 175 -19.65 -12.87 30.70
C SER A 175 -18.90 -12.65 29.37
N PHE A 176 -18.69 -13.74 28.63
CA PHE A 176 -18.20 -13.68 27.26
C PHE A 176 -19.16 -12.96 26.31
N ASP A 177 -20.45 -13.06 26.56
CA ASP A 177 -21.47 -12.43 25.73
C ASP A 177 -21.34 -10.90 25.82
N GLU A 178 -21.14 -10.39 27.04
CA GLU A 178 -20.87 -8.98 27.27
C GLU A 178 -19.56 -8.53 26.59
N LEU A 179 -18.48 -9.32 26.70
CA LEU A 179 -17.22 -9.05 26.01
C LEU A 179 -17.37 -9.01 24.48
N PHE A 180 -18.13 -9.93 23.89
CA PHE A 180 -18.36 -9.97 22.44
C PHE A 180 -19.28 -8.86 21.94
N GLU A 181 -20.32 -8.52 22.69
CA GLU A 181 -21.18 -7.36 22.38
C GLU A 181 -20.36 -6.07 22.41
N HIS A 182 -19.53 -5.94 23.44
CA HIS A 182 -18.64 -4.80 23.60
C HIS A 182 -17.59 -4.70 22.48
N LEU A 183 -16.92 -5.80 22.15
CA LEU A 183 -16.00 -5.83 21.02
C LEU A 183 -16.71 -5.49 19.70
N SER A 184 -17.92 -5.99 19.48
CA SER A 184 -18.72 -5.64 18.29
C SER A 184 -18.97 -4.14 18.21
N TYR A 185 -19.24 -3.48 19.34
CA TYR A 185 -19.36 -2.03 19.42
C TYR A 185 -18.03 -1.33 19.10
N LEU A 186 -16.90 -1.79 19.66
CA LEU A 186 -15.59 -1.22 19.39
C LEU A 186 -15.18 -1.34 17.91
N LEU A 187 -15.45 -2.50 17.29
CA LEU A 187 -15.20 -2.73 15.87
C LEU A 187 -16.06 -1.83 14.98
N TYR A 188 -17.33 -1.65 15.35
CA TYR A 188 -18.20 -0.68 14.67
C TYR A 188 -17.65 0.74 14.78
N ALA A 189 -17.26 1.17 15.98
CA ALA A 189 -16.68 2.49 16.21
C ALA A 189 -15.36 2.70 15.43
N LEU A 190 -14.46 1.71 15.44
CA LEU A 190 -13.23 1.72 14.64
C LEU A 190 -13.55 1.87 13.15
N THR A 191 -14.45 1.04 12.64
CA THR A 191 -14.82 1.04 11.22
C THR A 191 -15.43 2.36 10.81
N GLU A 192 -16.35 2.91 11.60
CA GLU A 192 -16.95 4.23 11.36
C GLU A 192 -15.90 5.34 11.36
N GLU A 193 -14.97 5.35 12.31
CA GLU A 193 -13.87 6.31 12.31
C GLU A 193 -13.00 6.15 11.08
N VAL A 194 -12.53 4.95 10.74
CA VAL A 194 -11.76 4.67 9.52
C VAL A 194 -12.52 5.15 8.27
N GLN A 195 -13.81 4.84 8.16
CA GLN A 195 -14.65 5.21 7.03
C GLN A 195 -14.80 6.73 6.88
N LYS A 196 -14.97 7.48 7.98
CA LYS A 196 -14.97 8.97 7.93
C LYS A 196 -13.70 9.52 7.30
N LEU A 197 -12.60 8.79 7.39
CA LEU A 197 -11.27 9.22 6.97
C LEU A 197 -10.99 8.85 5.53
N LEU A 198 -11.37 7.62 5.14
CA LEU A 198 -11.35 7.17 3.75
C LEU A 198 -12.34 7.97 2.89
N ARG A 199 -13.47 8.42 3.45
CA ARG A 199 -14.50 9.20 2.75
C ARG A 199 -14.24 10.69 2.65
N ARG A 200 -13.32 11.25 3.46
CA ARG A 200 -13.09 12.70 3.55
C ARG A 200 -12.50 13.25 2.25
N ARG A 201 -13.38 13.77 1.39
CA ARG A 201 -13.03 14.58 0.22
C ARG A 201 -12.33 15.86 0.68
N LEU A 202 -11.10 16.12 0.22
CA LEU A 202 -10.43 17.41 0.42
C LEU A 202 -10.38 18.23 -0.86
N SER A 203 -10.33 19.55 -0.66
CA SER A 203 -10.10 20.57 -1.69
C SER A 203 -8.66 20.52 -2.23
N ASN A 204 -8.51 21.04 -3.45
CA ASN A 204 -7.38 21.04 -4.42
C ASN A 204 -5.90 21.16 -3.96
N ASP A 205 -5.58 21.35 -2.68
CA ASP A 205 -4.23 21.78 -2.24
C ASP A 205 -3.48 20.79 -1.34
N LYS A 206 -4.01 19.60 -1.07
CA LYS A 206 -3.39 18.54 -0.25
C LYS A 206 -3.81 17.20 -0.84
N LEU A 207 -3.00 16.12 -0.68
CA LEU A 207 -3.20 14.77 -1.27
C LEU A 207 -4.65 14.64 -1.71
N TYR A 208 -4.92 14.74 -3.01
CA TYR A 208 -6.23 15.13 -3.55
C TYR A 208 -7.40 14.26 -3.04
N LEU A 209 -7.10 13.16 -2.35
CA LEU A 209 -8.03 12.12 -1.92
C LEU A 209 -7.82 11.59 -0.49
N ILE A 210 -6.80 12.03 0.28
CA ILE A 210 -6.60 11.61 1.68
C ILE A 210 -6.04 12.78 2.50
N SER A 211 -6.66 13.10 3.64
CA SER A 211 -6.39 14.34 4.37
C SER A 211 -4.99 14.46 5.00
N ALA A 212 -4.35 15.62 4.85
CA ALA A 212 -3.20 16.05 5.67
C ALA A 212 -3.72 16.96 6.81
N PRO A 213 -3.70 16.51 8.08
CA PRO A 213 -2.60 15.76 8.67
C PRO A 213 -3.09 14.47 9.34
N ILE A 214 -2.79 13.34 8.73
CA ILE A 214 -2.84 12.03 9.39
C ILE A 214 -2.06 12.04 10.73
N HIS A 215 -1.04 12.88 10.89
CA HIS A 215 -0.34 13.06 12.17
C HIS A 215 -1.18 13.67 13.30
N ASP A 216 -2.05 14.65 13.03
CA ASP A 216 -3.06 15.16 14.00
C ASP A 216 -4.19 14.15 14.23
N TRP A 217 -4.21 13.08 13.43
CA TRP A 217 -5.34 12.20 13.18
C TRP A 217 -5.13 10.80 13.72
N PHE A 218 -3.89 10.30 13.77
CA PHE A 218 -3.54 9.22 14.69
C PHE A 218 -3.87 9.71 16.09
N GLY A 219 -3.39 10.90 16.48
CA GLY A 219 -3.82 11.57 17.71
C GLY A 219 -5.32 11.92 17.82
N LYS A 220 -6.19 11.60 16.85
CA LYS A 220 -7.67 11.69 16.97
C LYS A 220 -8.34 10.31 16.98
N ILE A 221 -7.91 9.38 16.12
CA ILE A 221 -8.33 7.96 16.10
C ILE A 221 -7.91 7.27 17.39
N THR A 222 -6.74 7.63 17.93
CA THR A 222 -6.13 6.98 19.09
C THR A 222 -6.16 7.87 20.33
N ARG A 223 -6.50 9.16 20.14
CA ARG A 223 -6.25 10.27 21.08
C ARG A 223 -4.85 10.23 21.75
N ASN A 224 -3.89 9.55 21.11
CA ASN A 224 -2.61 9.15 21.69
C ASN A 224 -1.49 9.51 20.71
N LYS A 225 -0.65 10.48 21.09
CA LYS A 225 0.34 11.08 20.20
C LYS A 225 1.58 10.19 19.99
N SER A 226 1.91 9.28 20.92
CA SER A 226 3.11 8.43 20.81
C SER A 226 2.89 7.02 20.27
N PHE A 227 1.68 6.67 19.84
CA PHE A 227 1.40 5.42 19.11
C PHE A 227 2.18 5.27 17.78
N SER A 228 2.80 6.34 17.30
CA SER A 228 3.63 6.36 16.10
C SER A 228 4.83 5.41 16.13
N ILE A 229 5.38 5.08 17.30
CA ILE A 229 6.56 4.21 17.43
C ILE A 229 6.24 2.74 17.09
N VAL A 230 5.10 2.24 17.57
CA VAL A 230 4.62 0.87 17.28
C VAL A 230 4.27 0.74 15.80
N LEU A 231 3.56 1.73 15.24
CA LEU A 231 3.24 1.77 13.82
C LEU A 231 4.48 1.81 12.93
N ASN A 232 5.53 2.53 13.35
CA ASN A 232 6.79 2.53 12.61
C ASN A 232 7.37 1.11 12.52
N ASN A 233 7.25 0.29 13.55
CA ASN A 233 7.71 -1.10 13.53
C ASN A 233 6.87 -1.97 12.58
N LEU A 234 5.54 -1.81 12.56
CA LEU A 234 4.65 -2.51 11.61
C LEU A 234 4.93 -2.13 10.15
N THR A 235 5.44 -0.92 9.89
CA THR A 235 5.74 -0.43 8.53
C THR A 235 7.21 -0.52 8.12
N LYS A 236 8.11 -1.00 8.98
CA LYS A 236 9.57 -1.00 8.74
C LYS A 236 10.00 -1.82 7.51
N THR A 237 9.15 -2.70 7.00
CA THR A 237 9.40 -3.54 5.82
C THR A 237 9.08 -2.87 4.48
N GLN A 238 8.56 -1.64 4.46
CA GLN A 238 8.16 -0.97 3.22
C GLN A 238 9.34 -0.65 2.30
N ASP A 239 10.54 -0.42 2.86
CA ASP A 239 11.74 -0.05 2.09
C ASP A 239 12.30 -1.20 1.23
N GLU A 240 11.79 -2.43 1.37
CA GLU A 240 12.27 -3.63 0.64
C GLU A 240 11.24 -4.22 -0.34
N LYS A 241 9.99 -3.73 -0.35
CA LYS A 241 8.93 -4.27 -1.20
C LYS A 241 8.99 -3.73 -2.63
N LEU A 242 8.66 -4.60 -3.58
CA LEU A 242 8.73 -4.32 -5.02
C LEU A 242 7.35 -4.01 -5.61
N ASN A 243 6.46 -3.41 -4.83
CA ASN A 243 5.22 -2.87 -5.37
C ASN A 243 5.51 -1.69 -6.27
N CYS A 244 4.77 -1.58 -7.37
CA CYS A 244 4.86 -0.41 -8.23
C CYS A 244 3.52 -0.18 -8.92
N TYR A 245 3.15 1.09 -9.01
CA TYR A 245 2.03 1.60 -9.76
C TYR A 245 2.51 2.74 -10.65
N ALA A 246 2.01 2.80 -11.87
CA ALA A 246 2.31 3.88 -12.79
C ALA A 246 1.07 4.34 -13.53
N VAL A 247 1.08 5.61 -13.92
CA VAL A 247 0.17 6.16 -14.93
C VAL A 247 0.98 6.69 -16.10
N ALA A 248 0.49 6.47 -17.31
CA ALA A 248 1.04 7.03 -18.53
C ALA A 248 -0.02 7.86 -19.23
N TYR A 249 0.33 9.06 -19.67
CA TYR A 249 -0.62 9.97 -20.29
C TYR A 249 0.01 10.86 -21.35
N GLY A 250 -0.81 11.20 -22.33
CA GLY A 250 -0.56 12.19 -23.37
C GLY A 250 -1.81 13.01 -23.61
N ASN A 251 -1.87 13.73 -24.73
CA ASN A 251 -3.04 14.53 -25.08
C ASN A 251 -4.31 13.69 -25.37
N ASP A 252 -4.13 12.48 -25.91
CA ASP A 252 -5.20 11.62 -26.44
C ASP A 252 -5.35 10.28 -25.70
N PHE A 253 -4.49 9.99 -24.73
CA PHE A 253 -4.53 8.73 -23.99
C PHE A 253 -4.19 8.90 -22.51
N TYR A 254 -4.67 7.94 -21.74
CA TYR A 254 -4.37 7.77 -20.33
C TYR A 254 -4.44 6.28 -20.00
N TYR A 255 -3.39 5.74 -19.38
CA TYR A 255 -3.22 4.34 -19.01
C TYR A 255 -2.74 4.24 -17.58
N TYR A 256 -3.00 3.11 -16.92
CA TYR A 256 -2.32 2.74 -15.69
C TYR A 256 -1.66 1.37 -15.81
N ALA A 257 -0.66 1.11 -14.97
CA ALA A 257 -0.02 -0.20 -14.84
C ALA A 257 0.22 -0.52 -13.38
N ILE A 258 0.13 -1.80 -13.04
CA ILE A 258 0.61 -2.36 -11.78
C ILE A 258 1.75 -3.32 -12.06
N ASN A 259 2.75 -3.33 -11.18
CA ASN A 259 3.77 -4.36 -11.21
C ASN A 259 3.17 -5.69 -10.77
N HIS A 260 3.79 -6.78 -11.22
CA HIS A 260 3.40 -8.19 -11.08
C HIS A 260 2.66 -8.77 -12.29
N MET A 261 2.40 -10.07 -12.27
CA MET A 261 1.57 -10.79 -13.25
C MET A 261 0.11 -10.32 -13.18
N ASP A 262 -0.56 -10.16 -14.33
CA ASP A 262 -1.98 -9.77 -14.39
C ASP A 262 -2.94 -10.99 -14.27
N GLY A 263 -2.63 -11.90 -13.34
CA GLY A 263 -3.40 -13.12 -13.09
C GLY A 263 -4.73 -12.88 -12.37
N GLU A 264 -5.46 -13.97 -12.07
CA GLU A 264 -6.73 -13.89 -11.33
C GLU A 264 -6.55 -13.30 -9.93
N ASP A 265 -5.38 -13.49 -9.30
CA ASP A 265 -4.98 -12.89 -8.03
C ASP A 265 -5.00 -11.34 -8.08
N ARG A 266 -4.72 -10.73 -9.24
CA ARG A 266 -4.72 -9.27 -9.43
C ARG A 266 -6.00 -8.72 -10.03
N LYS A 267 -6.97 -9.57 -10.34
CA LYS A 267 -8.23 -9.14 -10.95
C LYS A 267 -8.99 -8.16 -10.06
N LYS A 268 -9.07 -8.45 -8.75
CA LYS A 268 -9.71 -7.55 -7.77
C LYS A 268 -9.05 -6.16 -7.71
N LEU A 269 -7.72 -6.10 -7.81
CA LEU A 269 -6.99 -4.82 -7.89
C LEU A 269 -7.36 -4.04 -9.16
N HIS A 270 -7.33 -4.71 -10.31
CA HIS A 270 -7.74 -4.09 -11.56
C HIS A 270 -9.19 -3.62 -11.53
N ASP A 271 -10.11 -4.42 -11.02
CA ASP A 271 -11.54 -4.07 -10.92
C ASP A 271 -11.73 -2.85 -10.01
N THR A 272 -11.01 -2.82 -8.87
CA THR A 272 -10.97 -1.66 -7.97
C THR A 272 -10.46 -0.41 -8.69
N PHE A 273 -9.31 -0.48 -9.34
CA PHE A 273 -8.74 0.68 -10.05
C PHE A 273 -9.60 1.11 -11.24
N ASN A 274 -10.24 0.18 -11.94
CA ASN A 274 -11.19 0.48 -13.01
C ASN A 274 -12.42 1.23 -12.48
N SER A 275 -12.95 0.86 -11.31
CA SER A 275 -14.05 1.59 -10.67
C SER A 275 -13.66 3.03 -10.30
N PHE A 276 -12.40 3.26 -9.91
CA PHE A 276 -11.89 4.60 -9.67
C PHE A 276 -11.63 5.39 -10.94
N LEU A 277 -11.18 4.75 -12.03
CA LEU A 277 -10.66 5.46 -13.20
C LEU A 277 -11.65 5.58 -14.38
N GLU A 278 -12.84 4.97 -14.37
CA GLU A 278 -13.82 4.99 -15.49
C GLU A 278 -13.26 4.30 -16.74
N ASN A 279 -12.97 3.01 -16.61
CA ASN A 279 -12.56 2.17 -17.74
C ASN A 279 -11.29 2.64 -18.46
N ILE A 280 -10.42 3.35 -17.75
CA ILE A 280 -9.06 3.60 -18.24
C ILE A 280 -8.38 2.25 -18.47
N PRO A 281 -7.82 2.02 -19.67
CA PRO A 281 -7.27 0.72 -19.97
C PRO A 281 -5.96 0.48 -19.22
N ALA A 282 -5.89 -0.66 -18.55
CA ALA A 282 -4.67 -1.14 -17.92
C ALA A 282 -3.64 -1.56 -18.98
N ALA A 283 -2.40 -1.13 -18.81
CA ALA A 283 -1.26 -1.71 -19.49
C ALA A 283 -0.92 -3.04 -18.81
N ARG A 284 -1.39 -4.14 -19.40
CA ARG A 284 -1.17 -5.51 -18.92
C ARG A 284 0.10 -6.13 -19.52
N LEU A 285 0.58 -7.20 -18.89
CA LEU A 285 1.58 -8.11 -19.43
C LEU A 285 0.99 -8.80 -20.66
N THR A 286 1.56 -8.45 -21.81
CA THR A 286 1.22 -9.06 -23.10
C THR A 286 2.44 -9.78 -23.63
N ASP A 287 2.21 -10.66 -24.60
CA ASP A 287 3.24 -11.35 -25.39
C ASP A 287 4.29 -10.39 -25.97
N GLN A 288 3.91 -9.13 -26.21
CA GLN A 288 4.75 -8.07 -26.80
C GLN A 288 5.61 -7.29 -25.79
N VAL A 289 5.53 -7.62 -24.50
CA VAL A 289 6.43 -7.05 -23.50
C VAL A 289 7.84 -7.56 -23.74
N ARG A 290 8.82 -6.66 -23.75
CA ARG A 290 10.20 -6.95 -24.13
C ARG A 290 11.12 -6.93 -22.92
N TYR A 291 12.16 -7.76 -22.97
CA TYR A 291 13.30 -7.71 -22.07
C TYR A 291 14.57 -7.47 -22.89
N PHE A 292 15.11 -6.25 -22.81
CA PHE A 292 16.32 -5.85 -23.53
C PHE A 292 17.60 -6.39 -22.88
N LEU A 293 18.46 -6.94 -23.72
CA LEU A 293 19.79 -7.43 -23.34
C LEU A 293 20.74 -6.24 -23.06
N PRO A 294 21.91 -6.49 -22.44
CA PRO A 294 22.87 -5.43 -22.10
C PRO A 294 23.37 -4.60 -23.27
N ASN A 295 23.27 -5.09 -24.51
CA ASN A 295 23.64 -4.33 -25.70
C ASN A 295 22.57 -3.31 -26.14
N GLU A 296 21.41 -3.28 -25.45
CA GLU A 296 20.30 -2.33 -25.66
C GLU A 296 19.65 -2.35 -27.04
N ILE A 297 20.01 -3.33 -27.88
CA ILE A 297 19.50 -3.49 -29.24
C ILE A 297 18.67 -4.76 -29.30
N ASP A 298 19.24 -5.87 -28.82
CA ASP A 298 18.58 -7.17 -28.83
C ASP A 298 17.66 -7.29 -27.61
N TYR A 299 16.54 -7.98 -27.82
CA TYR A 299 15.58 -8.26 -26.77
C TYR A 299 14.92 -9.62 -27.01
N ILE A 300 14.39 -10.18 -25.93
CA ILE A 300 13.41 -11.26 -25.99
C ILE A 300 12.03 -10.71 -25.63
N THR A 301 10.99 -11.34 -26.13
CA THR A 301 9.59 -11.05 -25.80
C THR A 301 9.09 -11.98 -24.70
N TYR A 302 7.97 -11.62 -24.07
CA TYR A 302 7.31 -12.49 -23.12
C TYR A 302 6.80 -13.77 -23.79
N GLU A 303 6.35 -13.69 -25.04
CA GLU A 303 5.95 -14.85 -25.85
C GLU A 303 7.09 -15.86 -26.01
N GLU A 304 8.27 -15.38 -26.40
CA GLU A 304 9.46 -16.22 -26.56
C GLU A 304 9.87 -16.86 -25.24
N PHE A 305 9.76 -16.13 -24.13
CA PHE A 305 10.00 -16.65 -22.79
C PHE A 305 8.99 -17.73 -22.39
N GLN A 306 7.69 -17.51 -22.65
CA GLN A 306 6.64 -18.50 -22.37
C GLN A 306 6.71 -19.73 -23.28
N SER A 307 7.37 -19.63 -24.43
CA SER A 307 7.55 -20.72 -25.39
C SER A 307 8.76 -21.60 -25.10
N LEU A 308 9.53 -21.30 -24.05
CA LEU A 308 10.67 -22.15 -23.64
C LEU A 308 10.16 -23.54 -23.18
N PRO A 309 10.74 -24.64 -23.69
CA PRO A 309 10.35 -26.00 -23.30
C PRO A 309 10.54 -26.25 -21.80
N ASP A 310 11.67 -25.79 -21.27
CA ASP A 310 12.01 -25.82 -19.86
C ASP A 310 11.81 -24.41 -19.30
N LYS A 311 10.59 -24.10 -18.87
CA LYS A 311 10.30 -22.79 -18.27
C LYS A 311 11.17 -22.63 -17.02
N PRO A 312 11.97 -21.55 -16.95
CA PRO A 312 12.68 -21.24 -15.72
C PRO A 312 11.65 -20.90 -14.63
N ASP A 313 12.11 -20.96 -13.38
CA ASP A 313 11.29 -20.68 -12.19
C ASP A 313 10.40 -19.42 -12.36
N GLY A 314 9.22 -19.42 -11.75
CA GLY A 314 8.27 -18.30 -11.80
C GLY A 314 8.87 -16.96 -11.38
N ASN A 315 9.93 -16.99 -10.56
CA ASN A 315 10.74 -15.81 -10.19
C ASN A 315 11.30 -15.04 -11.39
N PHE A 316 11.55 -15.71 -12.52
CA PHE A 316 12.03 -15.07 -13.75
C PHE A 316 10.95 -14.28 -14.50
N ASN A 317 9.66 -14.44 -14.16
CA ASN A 317 8.59 -13.59 -14.70
C ASN A 317 8.83 -12.11 -14.42
N ARG A 318 9.53 -11.79 -13.32
CA ARG A 318 9.91 -10.41 -12.94
C ARG A 318 10.66 -9.65 -14.03
N MET A 319 11.28 -10.34 -14.98
CA MET A 319 11.88 -9.71 -16.16
C MET A 319 10.89 -8.86 -16.98
N PHE A 320 9.60 -9.19 -16.92
CA PHE A 320 8.56 -8.61 -17.77
C PHE A 320 7.47 -7.85 -17.00
N THR A 321 7.43 -7.92 -15.67
CA THR A 321 6.28 -7.41 -14.89
C THR A 321 6.34 -5.92 -14.56
N CYS A 322 7.47 -5.25 -14.76
CA CYS A 322 7.61 -3.83 -14.43
C CYS A 322 6.56 -2.95 -15.16
N CYS A 323 5.98 -1.98 -14.44
CA CYS A 323 4.97 -1.07 -14.96
C CYS A 323 5.39 -0.40 -16.28
N GLU A 324 6.62 0.10 -16.35
CA GLU A 324 7.14 0.82 -17.50
C GLU A 324 7.20 -0.07 -18.73
N ARG A 325 7.62 -1.34 -18.59
CA ARG A 325 7.67 -2.29 -19.71
C ARG A 325 6.28 -2.59 -20.27
N LYS A 326 5.30 -2.79 -19.39
CA LYS A 326 3.90 -2.98 -19.80
C LYS A 326 3.38 -1.73 -20.53
N ILE A 327 3.67 -0.55 -20.01
CA ILE A 327 3.33 0.73 -20.65
C ILE A 327 4.00 0.84 -22.03
N PHE A 328 5.30 0.54 -22.16
CA PHE A 328 6.01 0.61 -23.43
C PHE A 328 5.43 -0.35 -24.47
N ALA A 329 5.06 -1.57 -24.06
CA ALA A 329 4.36 -2.52 -24.94
C ALA A 329 2.99 -2.00 -25.39
N LYS A 330 2.23 -1.41 -24.48
CA LYS A 330 0.93 -0.80 -24.79
C LYS A 330 1.08 0.38 -25.75
N LEU A 331 2.03 1.29 -25.51
CA LEU A 331 2.32 2.42 -26.41
C LEU A 331 2.74 1.96 -27.82
N ARG A 332 3.52 0.89 -27.94
CA ARG A 332 3.88 0.29 -29.23
C ARG A 332 2.67 -0.26 -29.99
N THR A 333 1.70 -0.81 -29.26
CA THR A 333 0.49 -1.43 -29.81
C THR A 333 -0.49 -0.34 -30.24
N ASP A 334 -0.78 0.59 -29.35
CA ASP A 334 -1.81 1.62 -29.54
C ASP A 334 -1.33 2.74 -30.49
N LYS A 335 -0.01 3.00 -30.55
CA LYS A 335 0.63 4.03 -31.40
C LYS A 335 -0.07 5.39 -31.26
N PRO A 336 0.01 6.04 -30.08
CA PRO A 336 -0.67 7.31 -29.84
C PRO A 336 -0.28 8.36 -30.88
N ALA A 337 -1.21 9.28 -31.18
CA ALA A 337 -0.97 10.32 -32.18
C ALA A 337 0.08 11.32 -31.70
N ASP A 338 0.09 11.60 -30.39
CA ASP A 338 1.14 12.37 -29.75
C ASP A 338 2.40 11.53 -29.56
N LYS A 339 3.55 12.12 -29.90
CA LYS A 339 4.85 11.51 -29.67
C LYS A 339 5.36 11.79 -28.26
N TYR A 340 4.79 12.75 -27.53
CA TYR A 340 5.16 13.07 -26.17
C TYR A 340 4.33 12.28 -25.16
N VAL A 341 5.01 11.56 -24.26
CA VAL A 341 4.38 10.70 -23.25
C VAL A 341 4.96 11.05 -21.89
N ASN A 342 4.09 11.32 -20.92
CA ASN A 342 4.46 11.45 -19.53
C ASN A 342 4.14 10.15 -18.80
N ILE A 343 5.05 9.68 -17.96
CA ILE A 343 4.85 8.57 -17.05
C ILE A 343 5.10 9.06 -15.63
N ILE A 344 4.19 8.79 -14.71
CA ILE A 344 4.37 9.01 -13.27
C ILE A 344 4.37 7.63 -12.62
N VAL A 345 5.41 7.31 -11.85
CA VAL A 345 5.64 5.97 -11.31
C VAL A 345 6.15 6.05 -9.87
N THR A 346 5.83 5.06 -9.03
CA THR A 346 6.19 5.07 -7.60
C THR A 346 7.67 4.79 -7.34
N GLN A 347 8.38 4.17 -8.28
CA GLN A 347 9.80 3.82 -8.16
C GLN A 347 10.59 4.28 -9.37
N ALA A 348 11.89 4.55 -9.17
CA ALA A 348 12.79 4.85 -10.28
C ALA A 348 12.87 3.66 -11.25
N PRO A 349 12.95 3.88 -12.57
CA PRO A 349 13.11 2.80 -13.53
C PRO A 349 14.31 1.94 -13.20
N CYS A 350 14.09 0.62 -13.05
CA CYS A 350 15.19 -0.31 -12.89
C CYS A 350 16.10 -0.33 -14.15
N GLU A 351 17.27 -0.94 -14.05
CA GLU A 351 18.22 -1.01 -15.17
C GLU A 351 17.58 -1.58 -16.45
N TYR A 352 16.70 -2.56 -16.28
CA TYR A 352 15.97 -3.22 -17.35
C TYR A 352 14.95 -2.32 -18.06
N CYS A 353 14.18 -1.52 -17.32
CA CYS A 353 13.30 -0.48 -17.87
C CYS A 353 14.11 0.63 -18.53
N SER A 354 15.25 0.98 -17.92
CA SER A 354 16.15 2.03 -18.42
C SER A 354 16.75 1.70 -19.79
N ARG A 355 17.10 0.43 -20.04
CA ARG A 355 17.59 -0.02 -21.38
C ARG A 355 16.55 0.21 -22.47
N GLU A 356 15.31 -0.18 -22.22
CA GLU A 356 14.22 0.00 -23.18
C GLU A 356 13.92 1.49 -23.41
N LEU A 357 13.95 2.30 -22.36
CA LEU A 357 13.80 3.76 -22.47
C LEU A 357 14.91 4.38 -23.33
N ARG A 358 16.17 3.95 -23.16
CA ARG A 358 17.30 4.40 -23.99
C ARG A 358 17.10 4.01 -25.45
N TYR A 359 16.68 2.78 -25.72
CA TYR A 359 16.34 2.32 -27.07
C TYR A 359 15.25 3.19 -27.72
N ILE A 360 14.17 3.50 -26.98
CA ILE A 360 13.07 4.36 -27.47
C ILE A 360 13.59 5.77 -27.81
N LYS A 361 14.40 6.36 -26.93
CA LYS A 361 14.99 7.70 -27.12
C LYS A 361 15.93 7.74 -28.32
N ASN A 362 16.82 6.75 -28.46
CA ASN A 362 17.79 6.68 -29.57
C ASN A 362 17.12 6.52 -30.93
N ASN A 363 16.04 5.74 -31.00
CA ASN A 363 15.27 5.54 -32.23
C ASN A 363 14.27 6.68 -32.53
N LYS A 364 14.17 7.69 -31.66
CA LYS A 364 13.29 8.86 -31.80
C LYS A 364 11.83 8.49 -32.11
N THR A 365 11.37 7.34 -31.62
CA THR A 365 9.99 6.87 -31.87
C THR A 365 8.98 7.63 -31.03
N LEU A 366 9.33 7.89 -29.76
CA LEU A 366 8.55 8.64 -28.78
C LEU A 366 9.50 9.46 -27.91
N THR A 367 9.02 10.62 -27.44
CA THR A 367 9.64 11.38 -26.36
C THR A 367 8.94 10.99 -25.06
N ILE A 368 9.63 10.25 -24.20
CA ILE A 368 9.08 9.79 -22.93
C ILE A 368 9.79 10.51 -21.78
N ASP A 369 8.99 11.14 -20.92
CA ASP A 369 9.41 11.66 -19.63
C ASP A 369 8.87 10.76 -18.50
N ILE A 370 9.74 10.36 -17.57
CA ILE A 370 9.37 9.47 -16.46
C ILE A 370 9.69 10.15 -15.15
N ASN A 371 8.63 10.39 -14.38
CA ASN A 371 8.66 11.11 -13.12
C ASN A 371 8.41 10.13 -11.97
N TYR A 372 9.27 10.19 -10.96
CA TYR A 372 9.23 9.32 -9.78
C TYR A 372 9.67 10.09 -8.54
N PRO A 373 9.31 9.64 -7.32
CA PRO A 373 9.81 10.25 -6.10
C PRO A 373 11.33 10.06 -6.05
N GLU A 374 12.10 11.12 -6.26
CA GLU A 374 13.55 11.07 -6.06
C GLU A 374 13.84 10.68 -4.60
N LEU A 375 14.24 9.43 -4.37
CA LEU A 375 14.97 9.07 -3.15
C LEU A 375 16.28 9.85 -3.23
N SER A 376 16.36 10.92 -2.44
CA SER A 376 17.41 11.94 -2.48
C SER A 376 18.86 11.43 -2.47
N ASN A 377 19.10 10.13 -2.26
CA ASN A 377 20.43 9.56 -2.08
C ASN A 377 20.78 8.32 -2.94
N ILE A 378 19.85 7.70 -3.68
CA ILE A 378 20.21 6.46 -4.41
C ILE A 378 20.82 6.76 -5.79
N ASN A 379 20.27 7.74 -6.52
CA ASN A 379 20.72 8.08 -7.87
C ASN A 379 21.41 9.44 -7.96
N SER A 380 21.63 10.17 -6.86
CA SER A 380 22.25 11.51 -6.92
C SER A 380 23.68 11.45 -7.47
N TYR A 381 24.45 10.42 -7.10
CA TYR A 381 25.79 10.17 -7.62
C TYR A 381 25.78 9.77 -9.10
N ASP A 382 24.88 8.87 -9.52
CA ASP A 382 24.79 8.43 -10.91
C ASP A 382 24.22 9.51 -11.84
N SER A 383 23.24 10.28 -11.38
CA SER A 383 22.70 11.44 -12.10
C SER A 383 23.75 12.55 -12.23
N LEU A 384 24.54 12.80 -11.18
CA LEU A 384 25.68 13.72 -11.25
C LEU A 384 26.76 13.17 -12.17
N ALA A 385 27.09 11.89 -12.10
CA ALA A 385 28.07 11.25 -12.97
C ALA A 385 27.65 11.29 -14.44
N ARG A 386 26.37 11.05 -14.76
CA ARG A 386 25.81 11.21 -16.11
C ARG A 386 25.84 12.67 -16.57
N LYS A 387 25.44 13.63 -15.73
CA LYS A 387 25.58 15.06 -16.05
C LYS A 387 27.03 15.44 -16.34
N ILE A 388 27.98 14.95 -15.54
CA ILE A 388 29.42 15.16 -15.76
C ILE A 388 29.85 14.55 -17.09
N PHE A 389 29.45 13.30 -17.37
CA PHE A 389 29.76 12.60 -18.61
C PHE A 389 29.23 13.34 -19.85
N ASP A 390 27.95 13.72 -19.83
CA ASP A 390 27.29 14.42 -20.93
C ASP A 390 27.84 15.84 -21.11
N SER A 391 28.27 16.52 -20.03
CA SER A 391 28.89 17.85 -20.11
C SER A 391 30.36 17.84 -20.55
N CYS A 392 30.98 16.66 -20.69
CA CYS A 392 32.39 16.55 -21.04
C CYS A 392 32.59 16.61 -22.57
N PRO A 393 33.30 17.63 -23.11
CA PRO A 393 33.49 17.79 -24.56
C PRO A 393 34.18 16.60 -25.24
N ARG A 394 35.02 15.85 -24.49
CA ARG A 394 35.71 14.65 -24.99
C ARG A 394 34.77 13.52 -25.42
N HIS A 395 33.52 13.53 -24.96
CA HIS A 395 32.53 12.49 -25.26
C HIS A 395 31.50 12.95 -26.31
N MET A 396 31.46 14.23 -26.66
CA MET A 396 30.59 14.79 -27.71
C MET A 396 31.21 14.75 -29.12
N GLY A 397 32.14 13.82 -29.39
CA GLY A 397 32.67 13.61 -30.74
C GLY A 397 33.39 14.82 -31.36
N GLY A 398 33.79 15.81 -30.55
CA GLY A 398 34.71 16.85 -30.98
C GLY A 398 36.10 16.24 -31.10
N THR A 399 36.50 15.88 -32.32
CA THR A 399 37.90 15.66 -32.65
C THR A 399 38.64 16.98 -32.50
N ASP A 400 39.30 17.17 -31.36
CA ASP A 400 40.34 18.19 -31.23
C ASP A 400 41.60 17.66 -31.93
N ILE A 401 41.98 18.35 -33.01
CA ILE A 401 43.34 18.40 -33.55
C ILE A 401 44.16 19.31 -32.65
#